data_AF-A0A7J3NTB6-F1
#
_entry.id   AF-A0A7J3NTB6-F1
#
_cell.length_a   1.000
_cell.length_b   1.000
_cell.length_c   1.000
_cell.angle_alpha   90.00
_cell.angle_beta   90.00
_cell.angle_gamma   90.00
#
_symmetry.space_group_name_H-M   'P 1'
#
loop_
_entity.id
_entity.type
_entity.pdbx_description
1 polymer ?
#
loop_
_entity_poly.entity_id
_entity_poly.type
_entity_poly.pdbx_seq_one_letter_code
_entity_poly.pdbx_strand_id
1 'polypeptide(L)' 'MECLGMEASAYGVANFYKGLISHFVIDRLDAWLKPRIERLGIKVIIADTLMKSLEDSVNLARVVLEAD' A
#
# COMPACT_ATOMS: atom_id res chain seq x y z
N MET A 1 0.88 -12.47 -8.14
CA MET A 1 0.25 -13.03 -6.92
C MET A 1 -0.51 -14.32 -7.25
N GLU A 2 -1.25 -14.38 -8.35
CA GLU A 2 -2.07 -15.54 -8.74
C GLU A 2 -1.31 -16.87 -8.88
N CYS A 3 -0.11 -16.88 -9.45
CA CYS A 3 0.71 -18.10 -9.53
C CYS A 3 1.14 -18.65 -8.14
N LEU A 4 1.03 -17.84 -7.09
CA LEU A 4 1.28 -18.22 -5.70
C LEU A 4 -0.04 -18.48 -4.93
N GLY A 5 -1.18 -18.55 -5.63
CA GLY A 5 -2.50 -18.71 -5.02
C GLY A 5 -3.01 -17.50 -4.26
N MET A 6 -2.41 -16.32 -4.47
CA MET A 6 -2.74 -15.10 -3.75
C MET A 6 -3.57 -14.13 -4.61
N GLU A 7 -4.47 -13.40 -3.96
CA GLU A 7 -5.26 -12.33 -4.55
C GLU A 7 -4.34 -11.27 -5.18
N ALA A 8 -4.53 -10.95 -6.47
CA ALA A 8 -3.79 -9.90 -7.16
C ALA A 8 -4.37 -8.51 -6.83
N SER A 9 -4.29 -8.14 -5.55
CA SER A 9 -4.76 -6.86 -5.02
C SER A 9 -3.81 -6.29 -3.97
N ALA A 10 -3.97 -5.01 -3.64
CA ALA A 10 -3.24 -4.38 -2.54
C ALA A 10 -3.44 -5.15 -1.22
N TYR A 11 -4.62 -5.72 -0.98
CA TYR A 11 -4.86 -6.58 0.18
C TYR A 11 -4.04 -7.87 0.14
N GLY A 12 -3.95 -8.53 -1.01
CA GLY A 12 -3.14 -9.75 -1.17
C GLY A 12 -1.67 -9.50 -0.83
N VAL A 13 -1.12 -8.37 -1.30
CA VAL A 13 0.25 -7.93 -0.98
C VAL A 13 0.40 -7.66 0.52
N ALA A 14 -0.51 -6.89 1.13
CA ALA A 14 -0.46 -6.58 2.56
C ALA A 14 -0.55 -7.84 3.43
N ASN A 15 -1.42 -8.79 3.05
CA ASN A 15 -1.57 -10.06 3.75
C ASN A 15 -0.31 -10.93 3.65
N PHE A 16 0.36 -10.93 2.49
CA PHE A 16 1.62 -11.64 2.31
C PHE A 16 2.73 -11.11 3.24
N TYR A 17 2.80 -9.79 3.43
CA TYR A 17 3.77 -9.15 4.33
C TYR A 17 3.29 -8.97 5.78
N LYS A 18 2.16 -9.56 6.15
CA LYS A 18 1.58 -9.43 7.49
C LYS A 18 2.56 -9.87 8.56
N GLY A 19 2.71 -9.05 9.60
CA GLY A 19 3.61 -9.32 10.73
C GLY A 19 5.06 -8.90 10.49
N LEU A 20 5.41 -8.49 9.25
CA LEU A 20 6.71 -7.89 8.94
C LEU A 20 6.63 -6.37 8.83
N ILE A 21 5.59 -5.85 8.19
CA ILE A 21 5.41 -4.41 7.96
C ILE A 21 4.42 -3.80 8.95
N SER A 22 4.70 -2.56 9.37
CA SER A 22 3.78 -1.73 10.16
C SER A 22 2.92 -0.80 9.29
N HIS A 23 3.43 -0.41 8.13
CA HIS A 23 2.81 0.55 7.22
C HIS A 23 2.70 -0.02 5.81
N PHE A 24 1.65 0.37 5.10
CA PHE A 24 1.45 0.02 3.71
C PHE A 24 0.81 1.19 2.95
N VAL A 25 1.50 1.67 1.91
CA VAL A 25 1.02 2.74 1.04
C VAL A 25 0.27 2.12 -0.14
N ILE A 26 -0.96 2.59 -0.38
CA ILE A 26 -1.79 2.13 -1.49
C ILE A 26 -2.27 3.30 -2.34
N ASP A 27 -2.65 3.00 -3.57
CA ASP A 27 -3.20 3.99 -4.48
C ASP A 27 -4.60 4.47 -4.05
N ARG A 28 -4.99 5.67 -4.47
CA ARG A 28 -6.34 6.21 -4.30
C ARG A 28 -7.42 5.29 -4.90
N LEU A 29 -7.11 4.60 -6.00
CA LEU A 29 -8.03 3.64 -6.62
C LEU A 29 -8.33 2.43 -5.72
N ASP A 30 -7.41 2.10 -4.81
CA ASP A 30 -7.54 1.00 -3.86
C ASP A 30 -7.99 1.46 -2.47
N ALA A 31 -8.34 2.73 -2.28
CA ALA A 31 -8.71 3.30 -0.98
C ALA A 31 -9.81 2.52 -0.25
N TRP A 32 -10.72 1.89 -1.00
CA TRP A 32 -11.80 1.06 -0.46
C TRP A 32 -11.30 -0.22 0.23
N LEU A 33 -10.06 -0.67 -0.03
CA LEU A 33 -9.42 -1.81 0.64
C LEU A 33 -8.84 -1.44 2.00
N LYS A 34 -8.67 -0.15 2.33
CA LYS A 34 -8.08 0.31 3.60
C LYS A 34 -8.67 -0.38 4.84
N PRO A 35 -10.00 -0.42 5.05
CA PRO A 35 -10.57 -1.09 6.24
C PRO A 35 -10.30 -2.60 6.28
N ARG A 36 -10.16 -3.24 5.11
CA ARG A 36 -9.84 -4.67 5.01
C ARG A 36 -8.37 -4.93 5.37
N ILE A 37 -7.47 -4.05 4.93
CA ILE A 37 -6.03 -4.14 5.22
C ILE A 37 -5.73 -3.77 6.68
N GLU A 38 -6.37 -2.73 7.23
CA GLU A 38 -6.14 -2.30 8.63
C GLU A 38 -6.52 -3.38 9.65
N ARG A 39 -7.49 -4.26 9.33
CA ARG A 39 -7.80 -5.46 10.13
C ARG A 39 -6.65 -6.48 10.21
N LEU A 40 -5.64 -6.38 9.35
CA LEU A 40 -4.41 -7.17 9.44
C LEU A 40 -3.42 -6.62 10.48
N GLY A 41 -3.70 -5.45 11.08
CA GLY A 41 -2.80 -4.75 12.00
C GLY A 41 -1.79 -3.84 11.30
N ILE A 42 -2.03 -3.50 10.03
CA ILE A 42 -1.13 -2.69 9.19
C ILE A 42 -1.78 -1.32 9.01
N LYS A 43 -1.05 -0.23 9.29
CA LYS A 43 -1.51 1.13 9.03
C LYS A 43 -1.49 1.40 7.52
N VAL A 44 -2.60 1.91 6.99
CA VAL A 44 -2.72 2.19 5.55
C VAL A 44 -2.67 3.67 5.26
N ILE A 45 -1.77 4.04 4.36
CA ILE A 45 -1.61 5.40 3.84
C ILE A 45 -2.09 5.40 2.40
N ILE A 46 -2.94 6.36 2.05
CA ILE A 46 -3.48 6.49 0.70
C ILE A 46 -2.73 7.63 0.01
N ALA A 47 -2.11 7.34 -1.13
CA ALA A 47 -1.32 8.28 -1.92
C ALA A 47 -1.60 8.11 -3.42
N ASP A 48 -1.12 9.05 -4.25
CA ASP A 48 -0.96 8.77 -5.68
C ASP A 48 0.32 7.96 -5.85
N THR A 49 0.19 6.73 -6.35
CA THR A 49 1.32 5.80 -6.48
C THR A 49 1.85 5.71 -7.91
N LEU A 50 1.23 6.41 -8.87
CA LEU A 50 1.67 6.42 -10.26
C LEU A 50 2.81 7.42 -10.47
N MET A 51 4.02 6.90 -10.52
CA MET A 51 5.24 7.68 -10.75
C MET A 51 5.47 7.97 -12.24
N LYS A 52 4.66 8.85 -12.83
CA LYS A 52 4.77 9.22 -14.26
C LYS A 52 5.91 10.19 -14.54
N SER A 53 6.36 10.90 -13.52
CA SER A 53 7.46 11.85 -13.55
C SER A 53 8.38 11.71 -12.32
N LEU A 54 9.53 12.38 -12.38
CA LEU A 54 10.43 12.47 -11.21
C LEU A 54 9.75 13.19 -10.04
N GLU A 55 8.96 14.22 -10.33
CA GLU A 55 8.21 14.98 -9.32
C GLU A 55 7.20 14.07 -8.59
N ASP A 56 6.48 13.21 -9.33
CA ASP A 56 5.56 12.23 -8.71
C ASP A 56 6.31 11.28 -7.78
N SER A 57 7.51 10.83 -8.18
CA SER A 57 8.36 9.95 -7.37
C SER A 57 8.84 10.63 -6.09
N VAL A 58 9.25 11.90 -6.19
CA VAL A 58 9.66 12.71 -5.03
C VAL A 58 8.48 12.95 -4.09
N ASN A 59 7.31 13.25 -4.63
CA ASN A 59 6.09 13.45 -3.85
C ASN A 59 5.67 12.18 -3.09
N LEU A 60 5.69 11.02 -3.75
CA LEU A 60 5.41 9.75 -3.10
C LEU A 60 6.46 9.41 -2.04
N ALA A 61 7.75 9.65 -2.30
CA ALA A 61 8.81 9.44 -1.32
C ALA A 61 8.62 10.31 -0.07
N ARG A 62 8.18 11.57 -0.23
CA ARG A 62 7.83 12.43 0.91
C ARG A 62 6.69 11.86 1.74
N VAL A 63 5.64 11.33 1.11
CA VAL A 63 4.53 10.66 1.82
C VAL A 63 5.04 9.48 2.65
N VAL A 64 5.99 8.70 2.13
CA VAL A 64 6.60 7.58 2.86
C VAL A 64 7.44 8.07 4.04
N LEU A 65 8.19 9.16 3.89
CA LEU A 65 9.01 9.73 4.97
C LEU A 65 8.17 10.36 6.10
N GLU A 66 6.96 10.81 5.78
CA GLU A 66 6.02 11.43 6.73
C GLU A 66 5.04 10.40 7.36
N ALA A 67 5.27 9.11 7.14
CA ALA A 67 4.46 8.03 7.69
C ALA A 67 4.80 7.72 9.16
N ASP A 68 3.86 7.98 10.08
CA ASP A 68 3.94 7.71 11.53
C ASP A 68 3.35 6.36 11.96
#